data_AF-A0A9P6LB19-F1
#
_entry.id   AF-A0A9P6LB19-F1
#
_cell.length_a   1.000
_cell.length_b   1.000
_cell.length_c   1.000
_cell.angle_alpha   90.00
_cell.angle_beta   90.00
_cell.angle_gamma   90.00
#
_symmetry.space_group_name_H-M   'P 1'
#
loop_
_entity.id
_entity.type
_entity.pdbx_description
1 polymer ?
#
loop_
_entity_poly.entity_id
_entity_poly.type
_entity_poly.pdbx_seq_one_letter_code
_entity_poly.pdbx_strand_id
1 'polypeptide(L)'
;MRLATFVSGFVFLVTLFTSTFAEESVVEPEPELKVTGSFPSDNPFGHVVNGERNIINLLIENHTKRGVTLLSVAGSFHHPETDRLIKNTTATKFGVSLSEGGEFPIQYPFYSQYPGDVKLKIWLEDKQYRVSAYESIVTVVEPEISLLDWKLWTTYFIVFGILGGGAYLTFLSYAPKPKRPRVAAPSEIGAAVPVAATSSGGYDEEWIPEHHLKKTKKSGAVTSDAETSGGEASGKEGPRRRKGRK
;
A
#
# COMPACT_ATOMS: atom_id res chain seq x y z
N MET A 1 108.20 -8.86 23.09
CA MET A 1 107.37 -8.37 24.21
C MET A 1 106.76 -7.07 23.75
N ARG A 2 105.50 -7.10 23.32
CA ARG A 2 104.30 -6.76 24.10
C ARG A 2 104.15 -5.24 24.31
N LEU A 3 102.95 -4.77 23.94
CA LEU A 3 102.20 -3.67 24.57
C LEU A 3 102.71 -2.25 24.18
N ALA A 4 101.90 -1.26 23.83
CA ALA A 4 100.46 -1.08 23.95
C ALA A 4 100.04 0.26 23.27
N THR A 5 98.93 0.22 22.53
CA THR A 5 97.76 1.14 22.62
C THR A 5 97.95 2.64 22.30
N PHE A 6 97.38 3.15 21.19
CA PHE A 6 96.02 3.80 21.07
C PHE A 6 96.11 5.32 21.37
N VAL A 7 95.45 6.31 20.74
CA VAL A 7 94.31 6.52 19.83
C VAL A 7 94.64 7.89 19.17
N SER A 8 94.36 8.20 17.89
CA SER A 8 93.10 8.84 17.50
C SER A 8 93.28 9.45 16.11
N GLY A 9 92.41 9.05 15.18
CA GLY A 9 92.38 9.57 13.81
C GLY A 9 91.36 8.80 13.00
N PHE A 10 90.14 8.63 13.54
CA PHE A 10 89.08 7.92 12.85
C PHE A 10 88.43 8.87 11.83
N VAL A 11 88.76 8.65 10.57
CA VAL A 11 88.12 9.31 9.42
C VAL A 11 86.69 8.78 9.30
N PHE A 12 85.74 9.70 9.40
CA PHE A 12 84.34 9.49 9.07
C PHE A 12 84.18 9.33 7.55
N LEU A 13 83.78 8.14 7.09
CA LEU A 13 83.08 8.00 5.81
C LEU A 13 82.23 6.71 5.85
N VAL A 14 81.09 6.78 6.54
CA VAL A 14 80.06 5.73 6.47
C VAL A 14 79.23 5.99 5.21
N THR A 15 79.50 5.23 4.15
CA THR A 15 78.64 5.15 2.96
C THR A 15 77.38 4.35 3.32
N LEU A 16 76.26 5.07 3.51
CA LEU A 16 74.93 4.49 3.61
C LEU A 16 74.53 3.93 2.24
N PHE A 17 74.67 2.62 2.07
CA PHE A 17 74.01 1.88 0.99
C PHE A 17 72.56 1.64 1.44
N THR A 18 71.64 2.53 1.08
CA THR A 18 70.21 2.28 1.21
C THR A 18 69.75 1.44 0.01
N SER A 19 69.54 0.15 0.22
CA SER A 19 68.87 -0.72 -0.73
C SER A 19 67.40 -0.33 -0.84
N THR A 20 67.07 0.43 -1.88
CA THR A 20 65.68 0.60 -2.33
C THR A 20 65.21 -0.72 -2.92
N PHE A 21 64.41 -1.48 -2.17
CA PHE A 21 63.59 -2.52 -2.77
C PHE A 21 62.51 -1.82 -3.60
N ALA A 22 62.65 -1.86 -4.92
CA ALA A 22 61.55 -1.60 -5.81
C ALA A 22 60.56 -2.75 -5.62
N GLU A 23 59.44 -2.47 -4.95
CA GLU A 23 58.29 -3.35 -4.94
C GLU A 23 57.73 -3.35 -6.37
N GLU A 24 58.21 -4.29 -7.18
CA GLU A 24 57.64 -4.59 -8.48
C GLU A 24 56.23 -5.09 -8.21
N SER A 25 55.25 -4.19 -8.28
CA SER A 25 53.85 -4.53 -8.26
C SER A 25 53.61 -5.46 -9.43
N VAL A 26 53.58 -6.77 -9.15
CA VAL A 26 53.12 -7.78 -10.08
C VAL A 26 51.71 -7.36 -10.48
N VAL A 27 51.58 -6.75 -11.65
CA VAL A 27 50.30 -6.47 -12.29
C VAL A 27 49.75 -7.84 -12.65
N GLU A 28 49.05 -8.45 -11.72
CA GLU A 28 48.35 -9.69 -11.96
C GLU A 28 47.34 -9.42 -13.08
N PRO A 29 47.29 -10.27 -14.12
CA PRO A 29 46.44 -10.02 -15.28
C PRO A 29 44.98 -9.93 -14.84
N GLU A 30 44.28 -8.89 -15.29
CA GLU A 30 42.86 -8.74 -15.04
C GLU A 30 42.11 -10.02 -15.45
N PRO A 31 41.24 -10.56 -14.61
CA PRO A 31 40.48 -11.75 -14.97
C PRO A 31 39.57 -11.42 -16.16
N GLU A 32 39.68 -12.21 -17.22
CA GLU A 32 38.82 -12.12 -18.41
C GLU A 32 37.42 -12.64 -18.04
N LEU A 33 36.64 -11.79 -17.36
CA LEU A 33 35.22 -12.04 -17.07
C LEU A 33 34.38 -11.27 -18.08
N LYS A 34 33.50 -12.00 -18.76
CA LYS A 34 32.51 -11.38 -19.62
C LYS A 34 31.17 -11.40 -18.89
N VAL A 35 30.65 -10.22 -18.59
CA VAL A 35 29.37 -10.08 -17.90
C VAL A 35 28.40 -9.36 -18.82
N THR A 36 27.25 -9.96 -19.04
CA THR A 36 26.19 -9.38 -19.87
C THR A 36 24.94 -9.15 -19.03
N GLY A 37 24.53 -7.89 -18.89
CA GLY A 37 23.28 -7.52 -18.24
C GLY A 37 22.12 -7.35 -19.23
N SER A 38 20.96 -7.91 -18.90
CA SER A 38 19.71 -7.72 -19.65
C SER A 38 18.50 -7.59 -18.72
N PHE A 39 17.51 -6.79 -19.11
CA PHE A 39 16.25 -6.72 -18.40
C PHE A 39 15.44 -8.01 -18.62
N PRO A 40 14.59 -8.42 -17.65
CA PRO A 40 13.66 -9.53 -17.82
C PRO A 40 12.74 -9.34 -19.03
N SER A 41 12.22 -10.44 -19.57
CA SER A 41 11.29 -10.43 -20.72
C SER A 41 10.03 -9.58 -20.49
N ASP A 42 9.62 -9.43 -19.23
CA ASP A 42 8.46 -8.64 -18.83
C ASP A 42 8.71 -7.13 -18.94
N ASN A 43 9.97 -6.72 -19.08
CA ASN A 43 10.39 -5.32 -19.22
C ASN A 43 11.29 -5.12 -20.44
N PRO A 44 10.75 -5.23 -21.67
CA PRO A 44 11.54 -5.12 -22.89
C PRO A 44 12.09 -3.71 -23.14
N PHE A 45 11.46 -2.68 -22.56
CA PHE A 45 11.86 -1.28 -22.71
C PHE A 45 12.90 -0.83 -21.68
N GLY A 46 13.22 -1.69 -20.71
CA GLY A 46 14.15 -1.38 -19.64
C GLY A 46 13.68 -0.25 -18.72
N HIS A 47 12.36 -0.08 -18.55
CA HIS A 47 11.81 0.92 -17.64
C HIS A 47 12.12 0.55 -16.19
N VAL A 48 12.62 1.50 -15.41
CA VAL A 48 12.82 1.30 -13.97
C VAL A 48 11.69 1.97 -13.22
N VAL A 49 10.92 1.22 -12.46
CA VAL A 49 9.81 1.78 -11.69
C VAL A 49 10.33 2.41 -10.41
N ASN A 50 10.00 3.69 -10.20
CA ASN A 50 10.42 4.44 -9.04
C ASN A 50 9.81 3.87 -7.75
N GLY A 51 10.62 3.69 -6.70
CA GLY A 51 10.17 3.19 -5.41
C GLY A 51 9.89 1.67 -5.35
N GLU A 52 9.92 0.97 -6.49
CA GLU A 52 9.67 -0.47 -6.56
C GLU A 52 10.95 -1.29 -6.76
N ARG A 53 10.84 -2.60 -6.50
CA ARG A 53 11.93 -3.56 -6.72
C ARG A 53 12.06 -3.84 -8.22
N ASN A 54 13.13 -3.35 -8.82
CA ASN A 54 13.51 -3.64 -10.19
C ASN A 54 14.56 -4.75 -10.21
N ILE A 55 14.63 -5.52 -11.30
CA ILE A 55 15.55 -6.65 -11.45
C ILE A 55 16.26 -6.53 -12.79
N ILE A 56 17.56 -6.81 -12.79
CA ILE A 56 18.33 -7.08 -14.00
C ILE A 56 18.92 -8.49 -13.92
N ASN A 57 18.90 -9.20 -15.04
CA ASN A 57 19.53 -10.50 -15.19
C ASN A 57 20.96 -10.29 -15.66
N LEU A 58 21.92 -10.85 -14.95
CA LEU A 58 23.34 -10.82 -15.28
C LEU A 58 23.78 -12.23 -15.64
N LEU A 59 24.30 -12.40 -16.85
CA LEU A 59 24.96 -13.63 -17.27
C LEU A 59 26.47 -13.43 -17.14
N ILE A 60 27.08 -14.21 -16.26
CA ILE A 60 28.52 -14.14 -15.99
C ILE A 60 29.19 -15.35 -16.64
N GLU A 61 30.12 -15.07 -17.55
CA GLU A 61 30.98 -16.07 -18.20
C GLU A 61 32.41 -15.89 -17.69
N ASN A 62 32.97 -16.95 -17.10
CA ASN A 62 34.37 -16.96 -16.68
C ASN A 62 35.25 -17.56 -17.79
N HIS A 63 35.98 -16.71 -18.52
CA HIS A 63 36.96 -17.16 -19.53
C HIS A 63 38.36 -17.38 -18.95
N THR A 64 38.52 -17.19 -17.64
CA THR A 64 39.80 -17.38 -16.95
C THR A 64 39.99 -18.84 -16.54
N LYS A 65 41.21 -19.38 -16.71
CA LYS A 65 41.60 -20.75 -16.28
C LYS A 65 41.66 -20.96 -14.76
N ARG A 66 41.29 -19.95 -13.98
CA ARG A 66 41.34 -19.94 -12.51
C ARG A 66 39.91 -19.77 -11.98
N GLY A 67 39.64 -20.35 -10.81
CA GLY A 67 38.38 -20.12 -10.11
C GLY A 67 38.32 -18.69 -9.58
N VAL A 68 37.34 -17.91 -10.06
CA VAL A 68 37.10 -16.53 -9.60
C VAL A 68 35.98 -16.57 -8.56
N THR A 69 36.12 -15.81 -7.48
CA THR A 69 35.07 -15.74 -6.45
C THR A 69 34.27 -14.47 -6.63
N LEU A 70 32.99 -14.62 -6.99
CA LEU A 70 32.06 -13.51 -7.03
C LEU A 70 31.73 -13.05 -5.60
N LEU A 71 32.20 -11.86 -5.22
CA LEU A 71 31.88 -11.29 -3.91
C LEU A 71 30.58 -10.51 -3.93
N SER A 72 30.47 -9.48 -4.78
CA SER A 72 29.30 -8.61 -4.80
C SER A 72 28.98 -8.04 -6.17
N VAL A 73 27.68 -7.75 -6.35
CA VAL A 73 27.17 -6.92 -7.45
C VAL A 73 26.70 -5.61 -6.86
N ALA A 74 27.13 -4.51 -7.45
CA ALA A 74 26.74 -3.17 -7.06
C ALA A 74 26.52 -2.30 -8.31
N GLY A 75 25.93 -1.14 -8.09
CA GLY A 75 25.59 -0.23 -9.16
C GLY A 75 25.48 1.21 -8.68
N SER A 76 25.28 2.11 -9.63
CA SER A 76 25.04 3.52 -9.39
C SER A 76 24.24 4.16 -10.51
N PHE A 77 23.48 5.16 -10.13
CA PHE A 77 22.78 6.06 -11.03
C PHE A 77 23.59 7.33 -11.23
N HIS A 78 23.75 7.71 -12.49
CA HIS A 78 24.47 8.89 -12.93
C HIS A 78 23.56 9.77 -13.78
N HIS A 79 23.89 11.05 -13.85
CA HIS A 79 23.24 11.95 -14.79
C HIS A 79 23.67 11.59 -16.23
N PRO A 80 22.75 11.44 -17.21
CA PRO A 80 23.09 11.03 -18.58
C PRO A 80 24.15 11.87 -19.28
N GLU A 81 24.13 13.19 -19.10
CA GLU A 81 25.05 14.10 -19.82
C GLU A 81 26.35 14.38 -19.06
N THR A 82 26.24 14.66 -17.76
CA THR A 82 27.38 15.09 -16.94
C THR A 82 28.10 13.94 -16.25
N ASP A 83 27.54 12.72 -16.32
CA ASP A 83 28.00 11.52 -15.63
C ASP A 83 28.20 11.71 -14.11
N ARG A 84 27.58 12.76 -13.55
CA ARG A 84 27.61 13.05 -12.12
C ARG A 84 26.87 11.96 -11.36
N LEU A 85 27.50 11.43 -10.31
CA LEU A 85 26.86 10.46 -9.42
C LEU A 85 25.62 11.08 -8.77
N ILE A 86 24.48 10.43 -8.96
CA ILE A 86 23.21 10.77 -8.29
C ILE A 86 23.12 9.93 -7.02
N LYS A 87 23.21 8.60 -7.14
CA LYS A 87 23.05 7.67 -6.02
C LYS A 87 23.61 6.29 -6.32
N ASN A 88 24.18 5.64 -5.31
CA ASN A 88 24.59 4.23 -5.39
C ASN A 88 23.39 3.30 -5.16
N THR A 89 23.33 2.18 -5.88
CA THR A 89 22.36 1.11 -5.65
C THR A 89 22.83 0.19 -4.51
N THR A 90 21.93 -0.68 -4.04
CA THR A 90 22.22 -1.62 -2.95
C THR A 90 23.19 -2.70 -3.41
N ALA A 91 24.37 -2.80 -2.79
CA ALA A 91 25.30 -3.89 -3.07
C ALA A 91 24.76 -5.23 -2.54
N THR A 92 24.71 -6.25 -3.39
CA THR A 92 24.28 -7.62 -3.03
C THR A 92 25.48 -8.55 -3.06
N LYS A 93 25.72 -9.28 -1.97
CA LYS A 93 26.82 -10.24 -1.87
C LYS A 93 26.34 -11.64 -2.22
N PHE A 94 27.10 -12.36 -3.05
CA PHE A 94 26.77 -13.73 -3.46
C PHE A 94 27.74 -14.75 -2.86
N GLY A 95 29.04 -14.46 -2.83
CA GLY A 95 30.05 -15.34 -2.25
C GLY A 95 30.19 -16.68 -2.99
N VAL A 96 29.93 -16.70 -4.29
CA VAL A 96 29.94 -17.92 -5.12
C VAL A 96 31.24 -18.00 -5.91
N SER A 97 31.86 -19.19 -5.94
CA SER A 97 33.03 -19.44 -6.79
C SER A 97 32.58 -19.92 -8.17
N LEU A 98 33.07 -19.26 -9.21
CA LEU A 98 32.80 -19.55 -10.62
C LEU A 98 33.88 -20.50 -11.15
N SER A 99 33.46 -21.63 -11.73
CA SER A 99 34.35 -22.54 -12.45
C SER A 99 34.72 -21.99 -13.83
N GLU A 100 35.85 -22.43 -14.37
CA GLU A 100 36.28 -22.09 -15.73
C GLU A 100 35.20 -22.48 -16.77
N GLY A 101 34.94 -21.57 -17.72
CA GLY A 101 34.03 -21.78 -18.85
C GLY A 101 32.54 -21.91 -18.48
N GLY A 102 32.19 -21.78 -17.20
CA GLY A 102 30.82 -21.86 -16.74
C GLY A 102 30.05 -20.55 -16.94
N GLU A 103 28.79 -20.68 -17.36
CA GLU A 103 27.81 -19.59 -17.35
C GLU A 103 27.06 -19.60 -16.01
N PHE A 104 26.98 -18.44 -15.35
CA PHE A 104 26.26 -18.30 -14.10
C PHE A 104 25.26 -17.13 -14.18
N PRO A 105 23.95 -17.42 -14.30
CA PRO A 105 22.92 -16.40 -14.33
C PRO A 105 22.58 -15.93 -12.90
N ILE A 106 22.59 -14.62 -12.68
CA ILE A 106 22.24 -13.97 -11.41
C ILE A 106 21.18 -12.92 -11.65
N GLN A 107 20.26 -12.80 -10.70
CA GLN A 107 19.30 -11.69 -10.67
C GLN A 107 19.76 -10.66 -9.64
N TYR A 108 20.00 -9.43 -10.09
CA TYR A 108 20.38 -8.33 -9.22
C TYR A 108 19.18 -7.39 -8.99
N PRO A 109 18.62 -7.36 -7.77
CA PRO A 109 17.52 -6.45 -7.44
C PRO A 109 18.05 -5.07 -7.04
N PHE A 110 17.42 -4.02 -7.54
CA PHE A 110 17.75 -2.63 -7.20
C PHE A 110 16.50 -1.74 -7.19
N TYR A 111 16.65 -0.53 -6.65
CA TYR A 111 15.55 0.44 -6.47
C TYR A 111 16.00 1.81 -6.98
N SER A 112 15.06 2.56 -7.59
CA SER A 112 15.25 3.98 -7.91
C SER A 112 14.41 4.87 -7.00
N GLN A 113 14.83 6.12 -6.84
CA GLN A 113 14.12 7.18 -6.08
C GLN A 113 13.93 8.48 -6.89
N TYR A 114 14.53 8.55 -8.08
CA TYR A 114 14.56 9.77 -8.89
C TYR A 114 13.93 9.47 -10.25
N PRO A 115 12.75 10.03 -10.56
CA PRO A 115 12.10 9.83 -11.85
C PRO A 115 12.86 10.58 -12.96
N GLY A 116 12.71 10.10 -14.20
CA GLY A 116 13.36 10.66 -15.39
C GLY A 116 14.53 9.82 -15.91
N ASP A 117 15.29 10.39 -16.84
CA ASP A 117 16.34 9.67 -17.55
C ASP A 117 17.64 9.67 -16.75
N VAL A 118 18.12 8.48 -16.41
CA VAL A 118 19.34 8.29 -15.62
C VAL A 118 20.23 7.24 -16.28
N LYS A 119 21.54 7.44 -16.20
CA LYS A 119 22.52 6.46 -16.66
C LYS A 119 22.77 5.45 -15.55
N LEU A 120 22.37 4.20 -15.80
CA LEU A 120 22.55 3.08 -14.88
C LEU A 120 23.87 2.39 -15.19
N LYS A 121 24.76 2.33 -14.19
CA LYS A 121 26.02 1.59 -14.24
C LYS A 121 25.96 0.46 -13.21
N ILE A 122 26.20 -0.77 -13.63
CA ILE A 122 26.23 -1.96 -12.77
C ILE A 122 27.55 -2.66 -13.00
N TRP A 123 28.16 -3.11 -11.93
CA TRP A 123 29.44 -3.79 -11.95
C TRP A 123 29.47 -4.93 -10.94
N LEU A 124 30.35 -5.86 -11.22
CA LEU A 124 30.78 -6.88 -10.29
C LEU A 124 32.04 -6.40 -9.57
N GLU A 125 32.11 -6.70 -8.28
CA GLU A 125 33.30 -6.54 -7.45
C GLU A 125 33.79 -7.92 -6.98
N ASP A 126 35.07 -8.17 -7.21
CA ASP A 126 35.88 -9.20 -6.56
C ASP A 126 36.83 -8.52 -5.55
N LYS A 127 37.73 -9.27 -4.91
CA LYS A 127 38.66 -8.78 -3.87
C LYS A 127 39.59 -7.71 -4.42
N GLN A 128 39.96 -7.83 -5.68
CA GLN A 128 40.94 -6.97 -6.35
C GLN A 128 40.39 -6.24 -7.58
N TYR A 129 39.36 -6.79 -8.25
CA TYR A 129 38.95 -6.32 -9.57
C TYR A 129 37.49 -5.88 -9.60
N ARG A 130 37.19 -4.93 -10.48
CA ARG A 130 35.84 -4.45 -10.77
C ARG A 130 35.55 -4.57 -12.26
N VAL A 131 34.49 -5.30 -12.60
CA VAL A 131 34.11 -5.57 -14.00
C VAL A 131 32.76 -4.96 -14.28
N SER A 132 32.65 -4.14 -15.33
CA SER A 132 31.37 -3.55 -15.74
C SER A 132 30.46 -4.62 -16.34
N ALA A 133 29.22 -4.66 -15.87
CA ALA A 133 28.21 -5.65 -16.28
C ALA A 133 27.12 -5.04 -17.15
N TYR A 134 26.76 -3.78 -16.88
CA TYR A 134 25.72 -3.08 -17.60
C TYR A 134 25.95 -1.57 -17.52
N GLU A 135 25.91 -0.91 -18.66
CA GLU A 135 25.97 0.55 -18.75
C GLU A 135 25.04 1.03 -19.84
N SER A 136 23.93 1.67 -19.45
CA SER A 136 22.98 2.26 -20.40
C SER A 136 22.20 3.42 -19.77
N ILE A 137 21.54 4.20 -20.61
CA ILE A 137 20.56 5.20 -20.15
C ILE A 137 19.22 4.49 -20.01
N VAL A 138 18.65 4.63 -18.82
CA VAL A 138 17.41 3.99 -18.40
C VAL A 138 16.42 5.07 -17.98
N THR A 139 15.16 4.87 -18.35
CA THR A 139 14.07 5.77 -18.00
C THR A 139 13.42 5.30 -16.70
N VAL A 140 13.44 6.15 -15.67
CA VAL A 140 12.77 5.88 -14.40
C VAL A 140 11.35 6.43 -14.47
N VAL A 141 10.39 5.52 -14.47
CA VAL A 141 8.96 5.81 -14.60
C VAL A 141 8.31 5.77 -13.22
N GLU A 142 7.34 6.64 -12.98
CA GLU A 142 6.55 6.60 -11.76
C GLU A 142 5.60 5.39 -11.77
N PRO A 143 5.37 4.74 -10.62
CA PRO A 143 4.46 3.60 -10.54
C PRO A 143 3.04 4.02 -10.90
N GLU A 144 2.28 3.08 -11.45
CA GLU A 144 0.88 3.32 -11.82
C GLU A 144 0.04 3.66 -10.57
N ILE A 145 -0.70 4.76 -10.65
CA ILE A 145 -1.62 5.13 -9.58
C ILE A 145 -2.79 4.14 -9.59
N SER A 146 -2.88 3.31 -8.55
CA SER A 146 -3.97 2.35 -8.38
C SER A 146 -5.27 3.04 -7.97
N LEU A 147 -5.97 3.64 -8.94
CA LEU A 147 -7.24 4.36 -8.72
C LEU A 147 -8.44 3.43 -8.46
N LEU A 148 -8.37 2.18 -8.92
CA LEU A 148 -9.46 1.21 -8.83
C LEU A 148 -9.12 -0.02 -7.99
N ASP A 149 -8.40 0.17 -6.88
CA ASP A 149 -8.23 -0.89 -5.89
C ASP A 149 -9.49 -1.02 -5.01
N TRP A 150 -10.24 -2.12 -5.20
CA TRP A 150 -11.45 -2.40 -4.44
C TRP A 150 -11.20 -2.44 -2.92
N LYS A 151 -10.03 -2.91 -2.48
CA LYS A 151 -9.65 -2.93 -1.07
C LYS A 151 -9.48 -1.51 -0.52
N LEU A 152 -8.90 -0.62 -1.31
CA LEU A 152 -8.71 0.78 -0.97
C LEU A 152 -10.07 1.50 -0.89
N TRP A 153 -10.94 1.31 -1.89
CA TRP A 153 -12.30 1.85 -1.88
C TRP A 153 -13.13 1.37 -0.69
N THR A 154 -13.16 0.06 -0.41
CA THR A 154 -13.89 -0.49 0.74
C THR A 154 -13.39 0.08 2.06
N THR A 155 -12.07 0.23 2.22
CA THR A 155 -11.49 0.88 3.41
C THR A 155 -11.99 2.32 3.55
N TYR A 156 -11.98 3.11 2.47
CA TYR A 156 -12.50 4.48 2.49
C TYR A 156 -14.00 4.52 2.80
N PHE A 157 -14.82 3.63 2.23
CA PHE A 157 -16.25 3.57 2.53
C PHE A 157 -16.53 3.22 4.00
N ILE A 158 -15.73 2.34 4.61
CA ILE A 158 -15.85 2.02 6.04
C ILE A 158 -15.48 3.23 6.89
N VAL A 159 -14.35 3.88 6.61
CA VAL A 159 -13.92 5.09 7.34
C VAL A 159 -14.95 6.20 7.18
N PHE A 160 -15.46 6.43 5.97
CA PHE A 160 -16.52 7.39 5.69
C PHE A 160 -17.82 7.02 6.40
N GLY A 161 -18.17 5.73 6.47
CA GLY A 161 -19.33 5.24 7.21
C GLY A 161 -19.22 5.45 8.71
N ILE A 162 -18.04 5.24 9.31
CA ILE A 162 -17.79 5.49 10.74
C ILE A 162 -17.83 6.98 11.04
N LEU A 163 -17.11 7.80 10.25
CA LEU A 163 -17.07 9.25 10.45
C LEU A 163 -18.44 9.89 10.18
N GLY A 164 -19.09 9.51 9.09
CA GLY A 164 -20.42 10.00 8.71
C GLY A 164 -21.51 9.51 9.67
N GLY A 165 -21.47 8.23 10.06
CA GLY A 165 -22.38 7.67 11.06
C GLY A 165 -22.20 8.33 12.42
N GLY A 166 -20.96 8.51 12.88
CA GLY A 166 -20.63 9.23 14.10
C GLY A 166 -21.13 10.67 14.07
N ALA A 167 -20.84 11.41 12.99
CA ALA A 167 -21.31 12.78 12.80
C ALA A 167 -22.85 12.87 12.72
N TYR A 168 -23.51 11.88 12.12
CA TYR A 168 -24.96 11.81 12.05
C TYR A 168 -25.58 11.58 13.44
N LEU A 169 -25.01 10.68 14.24
CA LEU A 169 -25.48 10.40 15.60
C LEU A 169 -25.27 11.62 16.52
N THR A 170 -24.15 12.32 16.40
CA THR A 170 -23.94 13.58 17.15
C THR A 170 -24.92 14.65 16.68
N PHE A 171 -25.14 14.79 15.38
CA PHE A 171 -26.16 15.71 14.86
C PHE A 171 -27.55 15.38 15.43
N LEU A 172 -27.99 14.12 15.45
CA LEU A 172 -29.28 13.75 16.04
C LEU A 172 -29.38 14.07 17.54
N SER A 173 -28.28 13.88 18.27
CA SER A 173 -28.26 14.08 19.72
C SER A 173 -28.24 15.56 20.12
N TYR A 174 -27.60 16.42 19.31
CA TYR A 174 -27.37 17.82 19.63
C TYR A 174 -28.10 18.81 18.72
N ALA A 175 -28.81 18.36 17.68
CA ALA A 175 -29.60 19.24 16.83
C ALA A 175 -30.76 19.86 17.63
N PRO A 176 -30.99 21.17 17.49
CA PRO A 176 -32.09 21.85 18.17
C PRO A 176 -33.42 21.25 17.71
N LYS A 177 -34.20 20.71 18.65
CA LYS A 177 -35.55 20.20 18.36
C LYS A 177 -36.41 21.35 17.83
N PRO A 178 -37.12 21.18 16.70
CA PRO A 178 -38.01 22.22 16.20
C PRO A 178 -39.06 22.52 17.26
N LYS A 179 -39.17 23.80 17.64
CA LYS A 179 -40.18 24.25 18.61
C LYS A 179 -41.55 23.96 18.01
N ARG A 180 -42.33 23.10 18.68
CA ARG A 180 -43.75 22.91 18.31
C ARG A 180 -44.44 24.28 18.38
N PRO A 181 -45.25 24.66 17.36
CA PRO A 181 -46.02 25.89 17.45
C PRO A 181 -46.91 25.79 18.69
N ARG A 182 -46.72 26.72 19.61
CA ARG A 182 -47.50 26.83 20.83
C ARG A 182 -48.90 27.27 20.38
N VAL A 183 -49.86 26.36 20.35
CA VAL A 183 -51.26 26.76 20.20
C VAL A 183 -51.55 27.67 21.40
N ALA A 184 -51.92 28.91 21.11
CA ALA A 184 -52.28 29.88 22.13
C ALA A 184 -53.47 29.33 22.93
N ALA A 185 -53.33 29.27 24.25
CA ALA A 185 -54.47 29.02 25.12
C ALA A 185 -55.49 30.15 24.89
N PRO A 186 -56.79 29.85 24.70
CA PRO A 186 -57.80 30.89 24.62
C PRO A 186 -57.79 31.70 25.91
N SER A 187 -57.70 33.03 25.79
CA SER A 187 -57.88 33.95 26.91
C SER A 187 -59.33 33.89 27.39
N GLU A 188 -59.55 33.40 28.61
CA GLU A 188 -60.86 33.43 29.26
C GLU A 188 -61.21 34.87 29.65
N ILE A 189 -62.11 35.49 28.88
CA ILE A 189 -62.94 36.61 29.33
C ILE A 189 -64.32 36.03 29.57
N GLY A 190 -64.73 35.96 30.84
CA GLY A 190 -66.10 35.61 31.22
C GLY A 190 -66.16 34.62 32.37
N ALA A 191 -66.42 35.15 33.57
CA ALA A 191 -66.65 34.37 34.76
C ALA A 191 -67.87 33.44 34.61
N ALA A 192 -67.68 32.15 34.90
CA ALA A 192 -68.73 31.26 35.38
C ALA A 192 -68.11 30.14 36.25
N VAL A 193 -68.41 30.23 37.55
CA VAL A 193 -68.53 29.22 38.63
C VAL A 193 -67.88 27.83 38.42
N PRO A 194 -67.08 27.33 39.39
CA PRO A 194 -66.41 26.04 39.27
C PRO A 194 -67.39 24.90 39.56
N VAL A 195 -67.56 23.98 38.59
CA VAL A 195 -68.03 22.63 38.88
C VAL A 195 -66.88 21.69 38.65
N ALA A 196 -66.35 21.18 39.76
CA ALA A 196 -65.42 20.07 39.78
C ALA A 196 -66.11 18.84 39.18
N ALA A 197 -65.54 18.30 38.10
CA ALA A 197 -65.79 16.92 37.70
C ALA A 197 -64.46 16.30 37.26
N THR A 198 -63.74 15.81 38.27
CA THR A 198 -62.85 14.67 38.08
C THR A 198 -63.73 13.46 37.78
N SER A 199 -63.77 13.03 36.52
CA SER A 199 -63.80 11.61 36.19
C SER A 199 -63.43 11.42 34.72
N SER A 200 -62.20 10.97 34.50
CA SER A 200 -61.89 10.09 33.38
C SER A 200 -62.88 8.92 33.42
N GLY A 201 -63.83 8.77 32.51
CA GLY A 201 -64.18 9.61 31.35
C GLY A 201 -65.40 8.99 30.68
N GLY A 202 -66.54 9.05 31.36
CA GLY A 202 -67.79 8.38 30.98
C GLY A 202 -68.92 9.41 31.01
N TYR A 203 -69.42 9.77 29.84
CA TYR A 203 -70.58 10.63 29.70
C TYR A 203 -71.84 9.82 30.01
N ASP A 204 -72.70 10.34 30.89
CA ASP A 204 -74.05 9.83 31.09
C ASP A 204 -74.88 10.15 29.84
N GLU A 205 -75.29 9.13 29.08
CA GLU A 205 -76.04 9.26 27.82
C GLU A 205 -77.53 9.62 28.02
N GLU A 206 -77.94 9.93 29.25
CA GLU A 206 -79.33 10.14 29.66
C GLU A 206 -79.91 11.49 29.20
N TRP A 207 -79.05 12.42 28.78
CA TRP A 207 -79.48 13.72 28.23
C TRP A 207 -79.74 13.71 26.72
N ILE A 208 -79.43 12.60 26.02
CA ILE A 208 -79.56 12.52 24.56
C ILE A 208 -81.01 12.14 24.23
N PRO A 209 -81.79 13.01 23.56
CA PRO A 209 -83.17 12.68 23.20
C PRO A 209 -83.22 11.39 22.37
N GLU A 210 -84.14 10.48 22.72
CA GLU A 210 -84.20 9.10 22.17
C GLU A 210 -84.19 9.02 20.63
N HIS A 211 -84.59 10.09 19.94
CA HIS A 211 -84.61 10.17 18.48
C HIS A 211 -83.20 10.31 17.82
N HIS A 212 -82.12 10.37 18.61
CA HIS A 212 -80.74 10.45 18.12
C HIS A 212 -79.88 9.20 18.37
N LEU A 213 -80.38 8.16 19.05
CA LEU A 213 -79.65 6.89 19.18
C LEU A 213 -79.99 5.91 18.03
N LYS A 214 -79.02 5.67 17.14
CA LYS A 214 -79.10 4.57 16.15
C LYS A 214 -78.90 3.23 16.85
N LYS A 215 -79.98 2.45 17.02
CA LYS A 215 -79.95 1.11 17.62
C LYS A 215 -79.04 0.16 16.83
N THR A 216 -77.83 -0.12 17.33
CA THR A 216 -77.01 -1.26 16.87
C THR A 216 -77.37 -2.50 17.70
N LYS A 217 -78.07 -3.45 17.08
CA LYS A 217 -78.44 -4.73 17.69
C LYS A 217 -77.24 -5.68 17.64
N LYS A 218 -76.78 -6.15 18.80
CA LYS A 218 -75.72 -7.15 18.98
C LYS A 218 -76.33 -8.54 19.20
N SER A 219 -75.74 -9.57 18.59
CA SER A 219 -75.90 -11.01 18.93
C SER A 219 -74.87 -11.77 18.09
N GLY A 220 -73.97 -12.64 18.56
CA GLY A 220 -73.78 -13.26 19.86
C GLY A 220 -73.31 -14.72 19.66
N ALA A 221 -72.13 -15.05 20.20
CA ALA A 221 -71.68 -16.36 20.73
C ALA A 221 -71.17 -17.52 19.81
N VAL A 222 -70.36 -18.39 20.46
CA VAL A 222 -69.85 -19.76 20.13
C VAL A 222 -68.41 -19.80 19.55
N THR A 223 -67.32 -19.89 20.34
CA THR A 223 -66.62 -21.02 21.06
C THR A 223 -65.74 -21.96 20.20
N SER A 224 -64.42 -21.95 20.53
CA SER A 224 -63.36 -22.98 20.60
C SER A 224 -63.05 -24.05 19.51
N ASP A 225 -61.75 -24.38 19.46
CA ASP A 225 -61.04 -25.60 18.97
C ASP A 225 -60.57 -25.61 17.47
N ALA A 226 -59.26 -25.48 17.17
CA ALA A 226 -58.21 -26.54 17.10
C ALA A 226 -58.45 -27.48 15.88
N GLU A 227 -57.60 -27.70 14.87
CA GLU A 227 -56.14 -27.70 14.73
C GLU A 227 -55.68 -27.71 13.23
N THR A 228 -54.35 -27.69 13.03
CA THR A 228 -53.50 -28.28 11.95
C THR A 228 -53.36 -27.65 10.54
N SER A 229 -52.08 -27.42 10.21
CA SER A 229 -51.32 -27.97 9.06
C SER A 229 -51.56 -27.45 7.64
N GLY A 230 -50.57 -26.71 7.14
CA GLY A 230 -49.69 -27.15 6.05
C GLY A 230 -50.25 -27.26 4.62
N GLY A 231 -49.58 -26.58 3.69
CA GLY A 231 -49.29 -27.17 2.38
C GLY A 231 -49.93 -26.53 1.15
N GLU A 232 -49.07 -25.79 0.43
CA GLU A 232 -48.87 -25.85 -1.03
C GLU A 232 -49.94 -25.35 -2.04
N ALA A 233 -49.35 -24.70 -3.05
CA ALA A 233 -49.63 -24.86 -4.48
C ALA A 233 -50.65 -23.94 -5.19
N SER A 234 -50.05 -23.23 -6.16
CA SER A 234 -50.44 -23.22 -7.57
C SER A 234 -51.42 -22.14 -8.03
N GLY A 235 -50.92 -21.32 -8.96
CA GLY A 235 -51.67 -20.29 -9.63
C GLY A 235 -52.64 -20.81 -10.68
N LYS A 236 -53.42 -19.87 -11.24
CA LYS A 236 -53.56 -19.63 -12.69
C LYS A 236 -54.61 -18.56 -12.96
N GLU A 237 -54.23 -17.65 -13.86
CA GLU A 237 -55.01 -17.12 -14.99
C GLU A 237 -56.28 -16.28 -14.73
N GLY A 238 -56.36 -15.14 -15.46
CA GLY A 238 -57.50 -14.19 -15.48
C GLY A 238 -58.75 -14.72 -16.22
N PRO A 239 -59.62 -13.90 -16.87
CA PRO A 239 -59.35 -12.56 -17.43
C PRO A 239 -60.50 -11.50 -17.34
N ARG A 240 -60.12 -10.26 -17.71
CA ARG A 240 -60.87 -9.19 -18.41
C ARG A 240 -62.42 -9.15 -18.33
N ARG A 241 -62.96 -7.99 -17.93
CA ARG A 241 -64.17 -7.43 -18.56
C ARG A 241 -64.22 -5.89 -18.51
N ARG A 242 -64.58 -5.33 -19.67
CA ARG A 242 -64.58 -3.93 -20.11
C ARG A 242 -66.01 -3.36 -20.09
N LYS A 243 -66.20 -2.09 -19.68
CA LYS A 243 -67.29 -1.14 -20.05
C LYS A 243 -67.11 0.11 -19.17
N GLY A 244 -67.10 1.37 -19.62
CA GLY A 244 -67.59 2.01 -20.84
C GLY A 244 -68.80 2.92 -20.50
N ARG A 245 -68.76 4.18 -20.98
CA ARG A 245 -69.72 5.32 -20.91
C ARG A 245 -69.34 6.38 -19.86
N LYS A 246 -69.40 7.67 -20.15
CA LYS A 246 -70.06 8.43 -21.23
C LYS A 246 -69.22 9.66 -21.56
#